data_AF-A0A1A3FMG4-F1
#
_entry.id   AF-A0A1A3FMG4-F1
#
_cell.length_a   1.000
_cell.length_b   1.000
_cell.length_c   1.000
_cell.angle_alpha   90.00
_cell.angle_beta   90.00
_cell.angle_gamma   90.00
#
_symmetry.space_group_name_H-M   'P 1'
#
loop_
_entity.id
_entity.type
_entity.pdbx_description
1 polymer ?
#
loop_
_entity_poly.entity_id
_entity_poly.type
_entity_poly.pdbx_seq_one_letter_code
_entity_poly.pdbx_strand_id
1 'polypeptide(L)'
;MALPVISTYRLQLRGESSGFAFTFADAENLLDYLNDLGVSHLYLSPIMTAAPGSSHGYDVTDPTTVSPEIGGRDGLARLSAAARERGMGLIVDIVPNHVGIDVPQQNPWWWDVLRNGRSSPYATYFDIDWDLDDDGRIVLPVLGSDDDAADLTVDGDLLRLGDLALPIAPGTAGGTGPEVHDRQHYRLVGWRNGVCGYRRFFSITIQACGPVSSRSHARYPHGSDRPSGWSMRMPSTSPSVNHRPTSAWVASKTARSSWRSPASEVIEKKRRYPHTPLRQPTSR
;
A
#
# COMPACT_ATOMS: atom_id res chain seq x y z
N MET A 1 19.67 -18.95 -15.01
CA MET A 1 18.56 -19.82 -14.58
C MET A 1 18.00 -19.26 -13.28
N ALA A 2 16.70 -19.44 -13.00
CA ALA A 2 16.14 -19.07 -11.71
C ALA A 2 16.71 -19.99 -10.62
N LEU A 3 17.09 -19.43 -9.46
CA LEU A 3 17.57 -20.20 -8.32
C LEU A 3 16.37 -20.93 -7.70
N PRO A 4 16.43 -22.25 -7.47
CA PRO A 4 15.33 -22.98 -6.85
C PRO A 4 15.14 -22.52 -5.39
N VAL A 5 13.89 -22.34 -4.96
CA VAL A 5 13.58 -22.02 -3.57
C VAL A 5 13.62 -23.30 -2.74
N ILE A 6 14.61 -23.43 -1.85
CA ILE A 6 14.81 -24.60 -0.97
C ILE A 6 14.47 -24.24 0.49
N SER A 7 14.92 -23.07 0.92
CA SER A 7 14.72 -22.52 2.26
C SER A 7 14.58 -21.00 2.19
N THR A 8 13.76 -20.42 3.06
CA THR A 8 13.55 -18.97 3.14
C THR A 8 13.87 -18.46 4.55
N TYR A 9 14.43 -17.24 4.63
CA TYR A 9 14.66 -16.56 5.90
C TYR A 9 13.97 -15.21 5.92
N ARG A 10 13.00 -15.01 6.83
CA ARG A 10 12.19 -13.79 6.88
C ARG A 10 12.93 -12.65 7.56
N LEU A 11 13.10 -11.55 6.86
CA LEU A 11 13.68 -10.31 7.36
C LEU A 11 12.61 -9.23 7.48
N GLN A 12 12.53 -8.60 8.66
CA GLN A 12 11.62 -7.50 8.95
C GLN A 12 12.35 -6.17 8.78
N LEU A 13 12.27 -5.63 7.57
CA LEU A 13 12.86 -4.34 7.22
C LEU A 13 12.06 -3.18 7.81
N ARG A 14 12.75 -2.12 8.20
CA ARG A 14 12.17 -0.89 8.73
C ARG A 14 13.19 0.24 8.73
N GLY A 15 12.70 1.47 8.56
CA GLY A 15 13.51 2.68 8.56
C GLY A 15 13.86 3.17 9.97
N GLU A 16 14.76 4.13 10.05
CA GLU A 16 15.17 4.77 11.31
C GLU A 16 13.99 5.45 12.02
N SER A 17 13.05 6.03 11.27
CA SER A 17 11.86 6.70 11.82
C SER A 17 10.97 5.78 12.65
N SER A 18 11.08 4.45 12.47
CA SER A 18 10.38 3.44 13.29
C SER A 18 10.97 3.25 14.69
N GLY A 19 12.03 3.97 15.04
CA GLY A 19 12.74 3.90 16.32
C GLY A 19 13.91 2.92 16.34
N PHE A 20 13.99 1.99 15.37
CA PHE A 20 15.14 1.11 15.18
C PHE A 20 15.24 0.66 13.72
N ALA A 21 16.32 1.02 13.05
CA ALA A 21 16.52 0.68 11.63
C ALA A 21 16.95 -0.78 11.44
N PHE A 22 16.42 -1.40 10.39
CA PHE A 22 16.98 -2.61 9.79
C PHE A 22 16.71 -2.54 8.28
N THR A 23 17.72 -2.11 7.52
CA THR A 23 17.63 -1.68 6.12
C THR A 23 18.16 -2.74 5.16
N PHE A 24 18.16 -2.46 3.85
CA PHE A 24 18.82 -3.34 2.87
C PHE A 24 20.32 -3.50 3.13
N ALA A 25 21.01 -2.46 3.61
CA ALA A 25 22.43 -2.54 3.93
C ALA A 25 22.69 -3.47 5.13
N ASP A 26 21.81 -3.44 6.13
CA ASP A 26 21.90 -4.34 7.28
C ASP A 26 21.62 -5.79 6.88
N ALA A 27 20.65 -6.00 5.99
CA ALA A 27 20.39 -7.32 5.40
C ALA A 27 21.58 -7.84 4.57
N GLU A 28 22.28 -6.95 3.85
CA GLU A 28 23.48 -7.28 3.08
C GLU A 28 24.62 -7.78 3.99
N ASN A 29 24.81 -7.14 5.15
CA ASN A 29 25.81 -7.54 6.14
C ASN A 29 25.57 -8.93 6.77
N LEU A 30 24.35 -9.47 6.67
CA LEU A 30 24.02 -10.81 7.16
C LEU A 30 24.20 -11.90 6.11
N LEU A 31 24.50 -11.57 4.86
CA LEU A 31 24.49 -12.54 3.76
C LEU A 31 25.46 -13.70 3.96
N ASP A 32 26.67 -13.44 4.47
CA ASP A 32 27.65 -14.51 4.72
C ASP A 32 27.14 -15.50 5.78
N TYR A 33 26.63 -14.98 6.91
CA TYR A 33 26.03 -15.79 7.96
C TYR A 33 24.83 -16.61 7.43
N LEU A 34 23.94 -15.98 6.65
CA LEU A 34 22.76 -16.65 6.13
C LEU A 34 23.12 -17.70 5.05
N ASN A 35 24.16 -17.45 4.26
CA ASN A 35 24.69 -18.41 3.32
C ASN A 35 25.28 -19.64 4.05
N ASP A 36 26.09 -19.42 5.09
CA ASP A 36 26.66 -20.51 5.92
C ASP A 36 25.58 -21.33 6.62
N LEU A 37 24.48 -20.68 7.03
CA LEU A 37 23.30 -21.34 7.59
C LEU A 37 22.55 -22.21 6.55
N GLY A 38 22.81 -22.04 5.25
CA GLY A 38 22.14 -22.77 4.17
C GLY A 38 20.83 -22.13 3.70
N VAL A 39 20.66 -20.82 3.89
CA VAL A 39 19.49 -20.08 3.39
C VAL A 39 19.58 -19.92 1.87
N SER A 40 18.58 -20.37 1.13
CA SER A 40 18.54 -20.18 -0.34
C SER A 40 17.98 -18.82 -0.75
N HIS A 41 17.03 -18.28 0.00
CA HIS A 41 16.33 -17.04 -0.34
C HIS A 41 16.07 -16.17 0.90
N LEU A 42 16.35 -14.87 0.79
CA LEU A 42 15.85 -13.90 1.76
C LEU A 42 14.38 -13.63 1.47
N TYR A 43 13.52 -13.74 2.48
CA TYR A 43 12.12 -13.33 2.39
C TYR A 43 11.99 -11.95 3.05
N LEU A 44 11.94 -10.90 2.25
CA LEU A 44 11.85 -9.52 2.72
C LEU A 44 10.40 -9.16 3.05
N SER A 45 10.20 -8.41 4.14
CA SER A 45 8.94 -7.67 4.40
C SER A 45 8.63 -6.68 3.26
N PRO A 46 7.43 -6.07 3.25
CA PRO A 46 7.11 -5.07 2.25
C PRO A 46 8.17 -3.98 2.14
N ILE A 47 8.49 -3.62 0.89
CA ILE A 47 9.57 -2.68 0.57
C ILE A 47 9.08 -1.38 -0.07
N MET A 48 7.79 -1.26 -0.33
CA MET A 48 7.20 -0.05 -0.91
C MET A 48 7.20 1.07 0.13
N THR A 49 7.13 2.32 -0.34
CA THR A 49 7.00 3.47 0.56
C THR A 49 5.73 3.35 1.40
N ALA A 50 5.92 3.35 2.72
CA ALA A 50 4.89 3.24 3.72
C ALA A 50 4.82 4.54 4.55
N ALA A 51 3.88 4.62 5.48
CA ALA A 51 3.81 5.74 6.41
C ALA A 51 5.15 5.88 7.18
N PRO A 52 5.66 7.12 7.41
CA PRO A 52 6.80 7.37 8.28
C PRO A 52 6.58 6.75 9.65
N GLY A 53 7.63 6.18 10.22
CA GLY A 53 7.55 5.45 11.47
C GLY A 53 7.02 4.02 11.34
N SER A 54 6.58 3.58 10.14
CA SER A 54 6.12 2.21 9.94
C SER A 54 7.24 1.21 10.25
N SER A 55 6.98 0.33 11.21
CA SER A 55 7.89 -0.75 11.60
C SER A 55 7.70 -2.04 10.78
N HIS A 56 6.76 -2.04 9.84
CA HIS A 56 6.32 -3.26 9.14
C HIS A 56 6.04 -3.11 7.64
N GLY A 57 5.75 -1.90 7.13
CA GLY A 57 5.58 -1.59 5.70
C GLY A 57 4.26 -2.04 5.03
N TYR A 58 3.22 -2.37 5.80
CA TYR A 58 1.94 -2.86 5.22
C TYR A 58 0.94 -1.72 4.92
N ASP A 59 1.17 -0.59 5.56
CA ASP A 59 0.53 0.72 5.41
C ASP A 59 1.18 1.52 4.26
N VAL A 60 1.24 0.91 3.08
CA VAL A 60 1.85 1.49 1.87
C VAL A 60 1.16 2.80 1.49
N THR A 61 1.89 3.90 1.39
CA THR A 61 1.39 5.22 1.02
C THR A 61 1.69 5.56 -0.44
N ASP A 62 2.79 5.02 -0.98
CA ASP A 62 3.14 5.09 -2.40
C ASP A 62 3.67 3.73 -2.90
N PRO A 63 2.85 2.95 -3.63
CA PRO A 63 3.26 1.67 -4.18
C PRO A 63 4.10 1.78 -5.46
N THR A 64 4.42 2.99 -5.91
CA THR A 64 5.25 3.22 -7.12
C THR A 64 6.74 3.33 -6.79
N THR A 65 7.10 3.49 -5.52
CA THR A 65 8.47 3.68 -5.06
C THR A 65 8.89 2.60 -4.06
N VAL A 66 10.19 2.29 -4.04
CA VAL A 66 10.83 1.51 -2.98
C VAL A 66 11.18 2.48 -1.85
N SER A 67 10.83 2.15 -0.62
CA SER A 67 10.96 3.05 0.53
C SER A 67 12.38 3.61 0.65
N PRO A 68 12.56 4.94 0.59
CA PRO A 68 13.86 5.58 0.78
C PRO A 68 14.46 5.26 2.15
N GLU A 69 13.64 5.12 3.19
CA GLU A 69 14.11 4.89 4.56
C GLU A 69 14.80 3.54 4.77
N ILE A 70 14.55 2.56 3.90
CA ILE A 70 15.24 1.25 3.93
C ILE A 70 16.36 1.15 2.90
N GLY A 71 16.68 2.24 2.20
CA GLY A 71 17.76 2.33 1.21
C GLY A 71 17.31 2.47 -0.24
N GLY A 72 15.99 2.54 -0.50
CA GLY A 72 15.43 2.81 -1.82
C GLY A 72 15.78 1.77 -2.88
N ARG A 73 15.58 2.15 -4.15
CA ARG A 73 15.83 1.27 -5.31
C ARG A 73 17.28 0.80 -5.37
N ASP A 74 18.22 1.69 -5.09
CA ASP A 74 19.65 1.38 -5.20
C ASP A 74 20.11 0.43 -4.10
N GLY A 75 19.60 0.59 -2.87
CA GLY A 75 19.84 -0.36 -1.78
C GLY A 75 19.31 -1.76 -2.11
N LEU A 76 18.10 -1.85 -2.68
CA LEU A 76 17.55 -3.13 -3.14
C LEU A 76 18.43 -3.75 -4.24
N ALA A 77 18.91 -2.95 -5.20
CA ALA A 77 19.75 -3.44 -6.28
C ALA A 77 21.08 -4.00 -5.76
N ARG A 78 21.72 -3.32 -4.78
CA ARG A 78 22.94 -3.80 -4.13
C ARG A 78 22.73 -5.10 -3.38
N LEU A 79 21.72 -5.17 -2.51
CA LEU A 79 21.35 -6.39 -1.79
C LEU A 79 21.09 -7.56 -2.76
N SER A 80 20.34 -7.30 -3.84
CA SER A 80 20.05 -8.33 -4.84
C SER A 80 21.29 -8.81 -5.59
N ALA A 81 22.26 -7.94 -5.86
CA ALA A 81 23.52 -8.32 -6.48
C ALA A 81 24.37 -9.16 -5.52
N ALA A 82 24.57 -8.67 -4.29
CA ALA A 82 25.38 -9.34 -3.26
C ALA A 82 24.81 -10.72 -2.87
N ALA A 83 23.48 -10.86 -2.78
CA ALA A 83 22.83 -12.14 -2.54
C ALA A 83 23.09 -13.12 -3.70
N ARG A 84 23.03 -12.64 -4.94
CA ARG A 84 23.20 -13.47 -6.14
C ARG A 84 24.64 -13.95 -6.31
N GLU A 85 25.63 -13.18 -5.89
CA GLU A 85 27.04 -13.61 -5.84
C GLU A 85 27.23 -14.84 -4.93
N ARG A 86 26.36 -15.01 -3.93
CA ARG A 86 26.34 -16.16 -3.01
C ARG A 86 25.38 -17.26 -3.46
N GLY A 87 24.82 -17.18 -4.66
CA GLY A 87 23.81 -18.13 -5.13
C GLY A 87 22.48 -18.05 -4.37
N MET A 88 22.20 -16.93 -3.70
CA MET A 88 20.94 -16.68 -2.99
C MET A 88 19.99 -15.82 -3.82
N GLY A 89 18.68 -16.03 -3.63
CA GLY A 89 17.63 -15.20 -4.24
C GLY A 89 16.91 -14.30 -3.23
N LEU A 90 16.02 -13.44 -3.73
CA LEU A 90 15.13 -12.63 -2.90
C LEU A 90 13.65 -12.96 -3.20
N ILE A 91 12.86 -13.07 -2.14
CA ILE A 91 11.40 -13.10 -2.16
C ILE A 91 10.90 -11.83 -1.48
N VAL A 92 10.02 -11.08 -2.14
CA VAL A 92 9.51 -9.80 -1.62
C VAL A 92 8.04 -9.92 -1.28
N ASP A 93 7.66 -9.57 -0.05
CA ASP A 93 6.26 -9.45 0.35
C ASP A 93 5.60 -8.23 -0.31
N ILE A 94 4.42 -8.42 -0.91
CA ILE A 94 3.66 -7.36 -1.56
C ILE A 94 2.24 -7.25 -1.00
N VAL A 95 1.71 -6.03 -1.02
CA VAL A 95 0.45 -5.64 -0.36
C VAL A 95 -0.54 -5.08 -1.38
N PRO A 96 -1.16 -5.92 -2.23
CA PRO A 96 -1.97 -5.43 -3.35
C PRO A 96 -3.40 -5.03 -2.98
N ASN A 97 -3.85 -5.34 -1.76
CA ASN A 97 -5.25 -5.18 -1.35
C ASN A 97 -5.58 -3.78 -0.83
N HIS A 98 -4.65 -3.14 -0.10
CA HIS A 98 -4.88 -1.88 0.60
C HIS A 98 -3.66 -0.96 0.57
N VAL A 99 -3.90 0.32 0.87
CA VAL A 99 -2.89 1.36 1.11
C VAL A 99 -3.18 2.06 2.44
N GLY A 100 -2.13 2.62 3.07
CA GLY A 100 -2.23 3.41 4.28
C GLY A 100 -2.82 4.80 4.01
N ILE A 101 -3.74 5.23 4.86
CA ILE A 101 -4.44 6.53 4.75
C ILE A 101 -4.49 7.28 6.09
N ASP A 102 -3.71 6.85 7.09
CA ASP A 102 -3.69 7.44 8.44
C ASP A 102 -3.27 8.92 8.41
N VAL A 103 -2.26 9.22 7.60
CA VAL A 103 -1.82 10.59 7.30
C VAL A 103 -2.13 10.87 5.83
N PRO A 104 -3.31 11.45 5.51
CA PRO A 104 -3.78 11.60 4.13
C PRO A 104 -2.79 12.31 3.21
N GLN A 105 -2.04 13.28 3.73
CA GLN A 105 -1.03 14.05 3.00
C GLN A 105 0.08 13.19 2.40
N GLN A 106 0.35 12.02 2.99
CA GLN A 106 1.42 11.13 2.55
C GLN A 106 0.98 10.16 1.47
N ASN A 107 -0.34 10.04 1.22
CA ASN A 107 -0.89 9.20 0.18
C ASN A 107 -1.49 10.08 -0.94
N PRO A 108 -0.75 10.36 -2.02
CA PRO A 108 -1.19 11.29 -3.06
C PRO A 108 -2.52 10.88 -3.72
N TRP A 109 -2.80 9.58 -3.81
CA TRP A 109 -4.04 9.09 -4.40
C TRP A 109 -5.23 9.35 -3.50
N TRP A 110 -5.07 9.07 -2.20
CA TRP A 110 -6.13 9.33 -1.23
C TRP A 110 -6.36 10.83 -1.07
N TRP A 111 -5.29 11.62 -0.97
CA TRP A 111 -5.36 13.08 -0.93
C TRP A 111 -6.16 13.67 -2.09
N ASP A 112 -5.87 13.23 -3.32
CA ASP A 112 -6.55 13.71 -4.51
C ASP A 112 -8.03 13.31 -4.53
N VAL A 113 -8.37 12.11 -4.07
CA VAL A 113 -9.76 11.65 -3.93
C VAL A 113 -10.53 12.46 -2.89
N LEU A 114 -9.91 12.80 -1.75
CA LEU A 114 -10.52 13.68 -0.76
C LEU A 114 -10.74 15.09 -1.31
N ARG A 115 -9.81 15.58 -2.13
CA ARG A 115 -9.85 16.94 -2.70
C ARG A 115 -10.82 17.09 -3.87
N ASN A 116 -10.96 16.07 -4.70
CA ASN A 116 -11.69 16.14 -5.98
C ASN A 116 -12.89 15.19 -6.07
N GLY A 117 -13.11 14.35 -5.05
CA GLY A 117 -14.23 13.40 -5.00
C GLY A 117 -14.24 12.43 -6.17
N ARG A 118 -15.44 12.16 -6.72
CA ARG A 118 -15.66 11.26 -7.88
C ARG A 118 -14.91 11.71 -9.14
N SER A 119 -14.53 12.98 -9.25
CA SER A 119 -13.78 13.54 -10.39
C SER A 119 -12.28 13.24 -10.31
N SER A 120 -11.78 12.74 -9.18
CA SER A 120 -10.37 12.32 -9.06
C SER A 120 -10.04 11.21 -10.05
N PRO A 121 -8.89 11.28 -10.76
CA PRO A 121 -8.40 10.15 -11.56
C PRO A 121 -8.14 8.89 -10.72
N TYR A 122 -8.01 9.02 -9.40
CA TYR A 122 -7.79 7.93 -8.46
C TYR A 122 -9.08 7.45 -7.77
N ALA A 123 -10.26 8.03 -8.05
CA ALA A 123 -11.51 7.62 -7.40
C ALA A 123 -11.79 6.11 -7.54
N THR A 124 -11.45 5.52 -8.69
CA THR A 124 -11.64 4.08 -8.96
C THR A 124 -10.53 3.19 -8.39
N TYR A 125 -9.53 3.76 -7.71
CA TYR A 125 -8.45 3.01 -7.07
C TYR A 125 -8.87 2.46 -5.72
N PHE A 126 -9.89 3.08 -5.13
CA PHE A 126 -10.47 2.74 -3.85
C PHE A 126 -11.86 2.14 -4.05
N ASP A 127 -12.22 1.22 -3.17
CA ASP A 127 -13.55 0.61 -3.12
C ASP A 127 -14.43 1.47 -2.21
N ILE A 128 -14.90 2.60 -2.75
CA ILE A 128 -15.69 3.63 -2.05
C ILE A 128 -17.17 3.40 -2.33
N ASP A 129 -17.97 3.37 -1.26
CA ASP A 129 -19.42 3.41 -1.32
C ASP A 129 -19.87 4.87 -1.30
N TRP A 130 -20.01 5.43 -2.48
CA TRP A 130 -20.40 6.81 -2.68
C TRP A 130 -21.89 7.07 -2.49
N ASP A 131 -22.70 6.03 -2.28
CA ASP A 131 -24.15 6.15 -2.11
C ASP A 131 -24.54 6.01 -0.62
N LEU A 132 -23.54 5.85 0.27
CA LEU A 132 -23.71 5.80 1.72
C LEU A 132 -24.07 7.16 2.35
N ASP A 133 -23.73 8.25 1.66
CA ASP A 133 -24.07 9.62 2.03
C ASP A 133 -24.93 10.21 0.92
N ASP A 134 -26.04 10.86 1.26
CA ASP A 134 -27.01 11.35 0.27
C ASP A 134 -26.41 12.43 -0.65
N ASP A 135 -25.39 13.16 -0.18
CA ASP A 135 -24.66 14.17 -0.96
C ASP A 135 -23.51 13.57 -1.79
N GLY A 136 -23.34 12.25 -1.74
CA GLY A 136 -22.29 11.54 -2.46
C GLY A 136 -20.89 11.75 -1.86
N ARG A 137 -20.78 11.99 -0.55
CA ARG A 137 -19.50 12.19 0.16
C ARG A 137 -18.93 10.88 0.70
N ILE A 138 -17.61 10.84 0.86
CA ILE A 138 -16.92 9.73 1.51
C ILE A 138 -17.08 9.85 3.03
N VAL A 139 -17.75 8.89 3.67
CA VAL A 139 -17.88 8.87 5.14
C VAL A 139 -16.58 8.41 5.79
N LEU A 140 -15.92 9.28 6.56
CA LEU A 140 -14.61 9.08 7.19
C LEU A 140 -14.72 8.98 8.71
N PRO A 141 -14.58 7.79 9.30
CA PRO A 141 -14.64 7.57 10.75
C PRO A 141 -13.31 7.93 11.44
N VAL A 142 -12.98 9.22 11.52
CA VAL A 142 -11.69 9.73 12.02
C VAL A 142 -11.82 10.64 13.25
N LEU A 143 -13.03 11.07 13.62
CA LEU A 143 -13.25 11.92 14.79
C LEU A 143 -13.34 11.08 16.07
N GLY A 144 -13.02 11.67 17.22
CA GLY A 144 -13.24 11.04 18.53
C GLY A 144 -14.74 10.89 18.84
N SER A 145 -15.51 11.92 18.48
CA SER A 145 -16.98 11.99 18.51
C SER A 145 -17.51 12.79 17.31
N ASP A 146 -18.81 12.71 17.00
CA ASP A 146 -19.41 13.54 15.93
C ASP A 146 -19.36 15.05 16.27
N ASP A 147 -19.39 15.39 17.56
CA ASP A 147 -19.39 16.78 18.03
C ASP A 147 -18.04 17.46 17.76
N ASP A 148 -16.94 16.70 17.63
CA ASP A 148 -15.59 17.22 17.35
C ASP A 148 -15.53 17.96 16.00
N ALA A 149 -16.51 17.74 15.11
CA ALA A 149 -16.62 18.49 13.86
C ALA A 149 -16.82 20.00 14.09
N ALA A 150 -17.37 20.41 15.22
CA ALA A 150 -17.53 21.81 15.59
C ALA A 150 -16.18 22.55 15.80
N ASP A 151 -15.13 21.80 16.15
CA ASP A 151 -13.79 22.32 16.44
C ASP A 151 -12.89 22.36 15.19
N LEU A 152 -13.43 22.07 14.01
CA LEU A 152 -12.69 22.16 12.75
C LEU A 152 -12.23 23.59 12.48
N THR A 153 -11.01 23.72 11.99
CA THR A 153 -10.41 25.02 11.65
C THR A 153 -9.88 25.02 10.21
N VAL A 154 -9.86 26.20 9.60
CA VAL A 154 -9.34 26.43 8.24
C VAL A 154 -7.92 26.99 8.35
N ASP A 155 -6.96 26.33 7.72
CA ASP A 155 -5.56 26.76 7.63
C ASP A 155 -5.14 26.74 6.15
N GLY A 156 -5.26 27.88 5.48
CA GLY A 156 -4.99 27.99 4.05
C GLY A 156 -5.95 27.12 3.23
N ASP A 157 -5.41 26.09 2.56
CA ASP A 157 -6.16 25.10 1.79
C ASP A 157 -6.42 23.79 2.56
N LEU A 158 -6.22 23.82 3.88
CA LEU A 158 -6.37 22.66 4.76
C LEU A 158 -7.52 22.87 5.75
N LEU A 159 -8.26 21.78 5.97
CA LEU A 159 -9.20 21.63 7.07
C LEU A 159 -8.52 20.82 8.18
N ARG A 160 -8.49 21.35 9.41
CA ARG A 160 -7.71 20.81 10.52
C ARG A 160 -8.53 20.48 11.76
N LEU A 161 -8.14 19.42 12.44
CA LEU A 161 -8.54 19.09 13.82
C LEU A 161 -7.34 18.50 14.56
N GLY A 162 -6.71 19.27 15.44
CA GLY A 162 -5.42 18.88 16.03
C GLY A 162 -4.38 18.60 14.95
N ASP A 163 -3.81 17.39 14.97
CA ASP A 163 -2.82 16.93 13.98
C ASP A 163 -3.44 16.45 12.66
N LEU A 164 -4.76 16.20 12.62
CA LEU A 164 -5.45 15.79 11.40
C LEU A 164 -5.48 16.97 10.42
N ALA A 165 -5.01 16.73 9.20
CA ALA A 165 -5.05 17.69 8.09
C ALA A 165 -5.65 17.05 6.85
N LEU A 166 -6.68 17.69 6.28
CA LEU A 166 -7.42 17.22 5.12
C LEU A 166 -7.49 18.32 4.06
N PRO A 167 -7.52 17.97 2.76
CA PRO A 167 -7.58 18.98 1.71
C PRO A 167 -8.94 19.67 1.67
N ILE A 168 -8.95 20.96 1.38
CA ILE A 168 -10.16 21.68 1.00
C ILE A 168 -10.35 21.60 -0.52
N ALA A 169 -11.56 21.25 -0.95
CA ALA A 169 -11.96 21.20 -2.35
C ALA A 169 -11.83 22.60 -2.99
N PRO A 170 -11.33 22.72 -4.23
CA PRO A 170 -11.14 24.01 -4.88
C PRO A 170 -12.40 24.88 -4.86
N GLY A 171 -12.28 26.12 -4.41
CA GLY A 171 -13.38 27.08 -4.35
C GLY A 171 -14.32 26.96 -3.14
N THR A 172 -14.01 26.12 -2.14
CA THR A 172 -14.92 25.87 -1.00
C THR A 172 -14.45 26.41 0.36
N ALA A 173 -13.32 27.12 0.42
CA ALA A 173 -12.61 27.50 1.64
C ALA A 173 -13.24 28.63 2.49
N GLY A 174 -14.32 29.28 2.04
CA GLY A 174 -14.87 30.47 2.72
C GLY A 174 -15.77 30.14 3.91
N GLY A 175 -15.47 30.65 5.11
CA GLY A 175 -16.31 30.53 6.30
C GLY A 175 -15.59 29.86 7.47
N THR A 176 -16.36 29.39 8.44
CA THR A 176 -15.88 28.59 9.58
C THR A 176 -15.50 27.17 9.14
N GLY A 177 -14.74 26.45 9.97
CA GLY A 177 -14.36 25.07 9.66
C GLY A 177 -15.55 24.13 9.42
N PRO A 178 -16.61 24.13 10.26
CA PRO A 178 -17.81 23.34 10.01
C PRO A 178 -18.51 23.69 8.69
N GLU A 179 -18.65 24.98 8.38
CA GLU A 179 -19.25 25.41 7.10
C GLU A 179 -18.41 24.94 5.91
N VAL A 180 -17.08 25.01 6.03
CA VAL A 180 -16.17 24.47 5.01
C VAL A 180 -16.32 22.97 4.90
N HIS A 181 -16.39 22.24 6.02
CA HIS A 181 -16.56 20.80 6.07
C HIS A 181 -17.79 20.32 5.29
N ASP A 182 -18.93 21.01 5.43
CA ASP A 182 -20.17 20.66 4.73
C ASP A 182 -20.06 20.65 3.20
N ARG A 183 -19.08 21.37 2.65
CA ARG A 183 -18.85 21.47 1.19
C ARG A 183 -17.77 20.53 0.66
N GLN A 184 -17.20 19.69 1.52
CA GLN A 184 -16.13 18.77 1.12
C GLN A 184 -16.67 17.49 0.49
N HIS A 185 -15.83 16.78 -0.26
CA HIS A 185 -16.16 15.46 -0.81
C HIS A 185 -16.11 14.35 0.24
N TYR A 186 -15.88 14.69 1.51
CA TYR A 186 -15.81 13.77 2.62
C TYR A 186 -16.64 14.30 3.80
N ARG A 187 -17.26 13.37 4.53
CA ARG A 187 -17.99 13.64 5.76
C ARG A 187 -17.24 13.00 6.93
N LEU A 188 -16.76 13.81 7.87
CA LEU A 188 -16.08 13.34 9.06
C LEU A 188 -17.11 12.85 10.07
N VAL A 189 -16.86 11.69 10.66
CA VAL A 189 -17.73 11.11 11.70
C VAL A 189 -16.89 10.51 12.82
N GLY A 190 -17.52 10.35 13.98
CA GLY A 190 -16.98 9.65 15.13
C GLY A 190 -16.64 8.21 14.79
N TRP A 191 -15.45 7.76 15.18
CA TRP A 191 -14.96 6.41 14.83
C TRP A 191 -15.83 5.28 15.39
N ARG A 192 -16.61 5.56 16.45
CA ARG A 192 -17.52 4.61 17.10
C ARG A 192 -18.85 4.41 16.38
N ASN A 193 -19.17 5.23 15.37
CA ASN A 193 -20.45 5.15 14.65
C ASN A 193 -20.60 3.85 13.84
N GLY A 194 -19.51 3.12 13.60
CA GLY A 194 -19.52 1.85 12.87
C GLY A 194 -19.71 1.98 11.35
N VAL A 195 -19.98 3.19 10.86
CA VAL A 195 -20.16 3.52 9.44
C VAL A 195 -18.83 3.91 8.81
N CYS A 196 -18.55 3.42 7.59
CA CYS A 196 -17.35 3.75 6.84
C CYS A 196 -17.65 3.71 5.34
N GLY A 197 -17.34 4.79 4.62
CA GLY A 197 -17.62 4.97 3.19
C GLY A 197 -16.69 4.22 2.24
N TYR A 198 -15.83 3.33 2.75
CA TYR A 198 -14.91 2.56 1.93
C TYR A 198 -14.61 1.19 2.53
N ARG A 199 -14.22 0.24 1.66
CA ARG A 199 -13.79 -1.08 2.12
C ARG A 199 -12.43 -0.98 2.80
N ARG A 200 -12.35 -1.58 3.99
CA ARG A 200 -11.16 -1.60 4.85
C ARG A 200 -10.45 -2.95 4.82
N PHE A 201 -9.21 -2.95 5.26
CA PHE A 201 -8.55 -4.18 5.68
C PHE A 201 -9.04 -4.57 7.08
N PHE A 202 -9.86 -5.62 7.16
CA PHE A 202 -10.61 -5.94 8.38
C PHE A 202 -11.39 -4.71 8.89
N SER A 203 -11.26 -4.37 10.16
CA SER A 203 -11.85 -3.19 10.81
C SER A 203 -10.90 -2.00 10.92
N ILE A 204 -9.71 -2.06 10.31
CA ILE A 204 -8.69 -1.01 10.40
C ILE A 204 -9.11 0.17 9.51
N THR A 205 -9.50 1.29 10.11
CA THR A 205 -9.95 2.49 9.40
C THR A 205 -8.82 3.14 8.60
N ILE A 206 -7.60 3.09 9.11
CA ILE A 206 -6.44 3.72 8.46
C ILE A 206 -5.90 2.97 7.23
N GLN A 207 -6.62 1.95 6.73
CA GLN A 207 -6.24 1.16 5.55
C GLN A 207 -7.40 1.02 4.56
N ALA A 208 -7.34 1.75 3.45
CA ALA A 208 -8.34 1.71 2.39
C ALA A 208 -8.00 0.67 1.32
N CYS A 209 -8.98 -0.13 0.93
CA CYS A 209 -8.82 -1.16 -0.09
C CYS A 209 -9.20 -0.68 -1.48
N GLY A 210 -8.57 -1.26 -2.52
CA GLY A 210 -9.00 -1.07 -3.90
C GLY A 210 -10.09 -2.05 -4.36
N PRO A 211 -10.77 -1.85 -5.49
CA PRO A 211 -11.93 -2.64 -5.89
C PRO A 211 -11.63 -4.13 -6.10
N VAL A 212 -12.57 -5.03 -5.78
CA VAL A 212 -12.38 -6.51 -5.84
C VAL A 212 -12.42 -7.09 -7.27
N SER A 213 -12.90 -6.36 -8.28
CA SER A 213 -13.26 -6.92 -9.61
C SER A 213 -12.58 -6.27 -10.81
N SER A 214 -11.79 -5.21 -10.63
CA SER A 214 -11.37 -4.43 -11.79
C SER A 214 -10.26 -5.13 -12.58
N ARG A 215 -10.61 -5.60 -13.79
CA ARG A 215 -9.70 -6.29 -14.73
C ARG A 215 -8.71 -5.32 -15.41
N SER A 216 -8.94 -4.01 -15.28
CA SER A 216 -8.26 -2.93 -16.02
C SER A 216 -7.17 -2.20 -15.21
N HIS A 217 -7.18 -2.28 -13.89
CA HIS A 217 -6.34 -1.42 -13.02
C HIS A 217 -4.97 -2.03 -12.67
N ALA A 218 -4.52 -3.05 -13.40
CA ALA A 218 -3.14 -3.55 -13.29
C ALA A 218 -2.11 -2.62 -13.96
N ARG A 219 -2.56 -1.51 -14.58
CA ARG A 219 -1.70 -0.42 -15.04
C ARG A 219 -2.06 0.82 -14.24
N TYR A 220 -1.13 1.29 -13.42
CA TYR A 220 -1.13 2.65 -12.93
C TYR A 220 -1.16 3.60 -14.15
N PRO A 221 -2.00 4.65 -14.22
CA PRO A 221 -2.03 5.56 -15.35
C PRO A 221 -0.63 6.17 -15.46
N HIS A 222 0.04 5.80 -16.54
CA HIS A 222 1.27 6.42 -16.96
C HIS A 222 0.88 7.84 -17.41
N GLY A 223 1.30 8.85 -16.63
CA GLY A 223 1.22 10.24 -17.03
C GLY A 223 1.83 10.44 -18.43
N SER A 224 1.25 11.36 -19.18
CA SER A 224 1.49 11.58 -20.62
C SER A 224 2.87 12.12 -21.01
N ASP A 225 3.82 12.23 -20.08
CA ASP A 225 5.21 12.54 -20.42
C ASP A 225 6.06 11.27 -20.39
N ARG A 226 6.37 10.75 -21.58
CA ARG A 226 7.37 9.70 -21.77
C ARG A 226 8.75 10.34 -21.92
N PRO A 227 9.68 10.19 -20.96
CA PRO A 227 11.05 9.87 -21.30
C PRO A 227 11.08 8.37 -21.62
N SER A 228 11.46 8.02 -22.84
CA SER A 228 11.74 6.63 -23.23
C SER A 228 12.73 5.98 -22.25
N GLY A 229 12.25 5.07 -21.38
CA GLY A 229 13.12 4.37 -20.42
C GLY A 229 12.47 3.69 -19.21
N TRP A 230 11.15 3.84 -18.99
CA TRP A 230 10.52 3.40 -17.74
C TRP A 230 9.97 1.96 -17.84
N SER A 231 10.86 1.00 -17.58
CA SER A 231 10.55 -0.39 -17.23
C SER A 231 11.33 -0.71 -15.96
N MET A 232 10.68 -0.63 -14.79
CA MET A 232 11.28 -1.12 -13.55
C MET A 232 11.22 -2.65 -13.54
N ARG A 233 12.11 -3.29 -14.32
CA ARG A 233 12.39 -4.71 -14.14
C ARG A 233 13.08 -4.85 -12.80
N MET A 234 12.41 -5.47 -11.85
CA MET A 234 13.12 -6.03 -10.69
C MET A 234 14.17 -7.01 -11.21
N PRO A 235 15.37 -7.04 -10.62
CA PRO A 235 16.22 -8.22 -10.70
C PRO A 235 15.37 -9.46 -10.36
N SER A 236 15.69 -10.63 -10.90
CA SER A 236 14.91 -11.87 -10.74
C SER A 236 14.53 -12.13 -9.27
N THR A 237 13.33 -11.73 -8.88
CA THR A 237 12.77 -11.83 -7.52
C THR A 237 11.37 -12.43 -7.61
N SER A 238 11.00 -13.22 -6.61
CA SER A 238 9.72 -13.94 -6.55
C SER A 238 8.78 -13.24 -5.56
N PRO A 239 7.58 -12.77 -5.94
CA PRO A 239 6.68 -12.10 -5.00
C PRO A 239 6.00 -13.10 -4.04
N SER A 240 5.88 -12.71 -2.76
CA SER A 240 4.95 -13.30 -1.79
C SER A 240 3.79 -12.34 -1.56
N VAL A 241 2.56 -12.82 -1.49
CA VAL A 241 1.36 -11.96 -1.48
C VAL A 241 0.60 -12.05 -0.17
N ASN A 242 0.35 -10.90 0.46
CA ASN A 242 -0.44 -10.83 1.68
C ASN A 242 -1.96 -10.82 1.41
N HIS A 243 -2.68 -11.61 2.21
CA HIS A 243 -4.13 -11.62 2.44
C HIS A 243 -5.06 -11.93 1.25
N ARG A 244 -5.78 -13.06 1.33
CA ARG A 244 -6.81 -13.47 0.37
C ARG A 244 -8.03 -14.21 0.99
N PRO A 245 -8.89 -13.56 1.79
CA PRO A 245 -10.24 -14.01 1.96
C PRO A 245 -11.09 -13.34 0.87
N THR A 246 -11.80 -14.16 0.09
CA THR A 246 -12.77 -13.78 -0.94
C THR A 246 -12.23 -12.96 -2.14
N SER A 247 -11.58 -13.64 -3.09
CA SER A 247 -11.91 -13.57 -4.54
C SER A 247 -10.80 -14.15 -5.42
N ALA A 248 -11.17 -14.48 -6.66
CA ALA A 248 -10.30 -14.90 -7.76
C ALA A 248 -9.25 -13.85 -8.19
N TRP A 249 -9.20 -12.70 -7.52
CA TRP A 249 -8.61 -11.45 -8.01
C TRP A 249 -7.09 -11.32 -7.80
N VAL A 250 -6.55 -11.75 -6.66
CA VAL A 250 -5.11 -11.65 -6.35
C VAL A 250 -4.23 -12.38 -7.38
N ALA A 251 -4.69 -13.53 -7.88
CA ALA A 251 -4.00 -14.32 -8.91
C ALA A 251 -3.86 -13.58 -10.26
N SER A 252 -4.76 -12.63 -10.59
CA SER A 252 -4.70 -11.87 -11.84
C SER A 252 -3.75 -10.67 -11.79
N LYS A 253 -3.56 -10.04 -10.61
CA LYS A 253 -2.60 -8.95 -10.41
C LYS A 253 -1.17 -9.45 -10.30
N THR A 254 -0.94 -10.59 -9.62
CA THR A 254 0.38 -11.25 -9.59
C THR A 254 0.85 -11.67 -10.97
N ALA A 255 -0.06 -12.16 -11.83
CA ALA A 255 0.25 -12.58 -13.19
C ALA A 255 0.61 -11.42 -14.16
N ARG A 256 0.17 -10.18 -13.88
CA ARG A 256 0.30 -9.01 -14.79
C ARG A 256 1.08 -7.82 -14.22
N SER A 257 1.65 -7.93 -13.02
CA SER A 257 2.43 -6.82 -12.45
C SER A 257 3.70 -6.56 -13.28
N SER A 258 4.01 -5.28 -13.53
CA SER A 258 5.30 -4.85 -14.11
C SER A 258 6.52 -5.26 -13.28
N TRP A 259 6.28 -5.69 -12.04
CA TRP A 259 7.27 -6.18 -11.09
C TRP A 259 7.65 -7.65 -11.30
N ARG A 260 6.95 -8.38 -12.18
CA ARG A 260 7.17 -9.81 -12.39
C ARG A 260 8.19 -10.06 -13.51
N SER A 261 9.26 -10.80 -13.20
CA SER A 261 10.03 -11.48 -14.24
C SER A 261 9.31 -12.77 -14.68
N PRO A 262 9.34 -13.16 -15.97
CA PRO A 262 8.63 -14.35 -16.44
C PRO A 262 8.98 -15.64 -15.69
N ALA A 263 10.21 -15.72 -15.16
CA ALA A 263 10.76 -16.86 -14.42
C ALA A 263 10.54 -16.80 -12.88
N SER A 264 9.80 -15.82 -12.37
CA SER A 264 9.56 -15.65 -10.93
C SER A 264 8.46 -16.57 -10.41
N GLU A 265 8.70 -17.21 -9.26
CA GLU A 265 7.71 -17.95 -8.48
C GLU A 265 6.78 -16.98 -7.72
N VAL A 266 5.55 -17.41 -7.41
CA VAL A 266 4.59 -16.62 -6.63
C VAL A 266 4.10 -17.43 -5.45
N ILE A 267 4.21 -16.88 -4.24
CA ILE A 267 3.77 -17.52 -3.00
C ILE A 267 2.58 -16.74 -2.43
N GLU A 268 1.49 -17.42 -2.06
CA GLU A 268 0.29 -16.77 -1.49
C GLU A 268 0.17 -17.01 0.01
N LYS A 269 0.00 -15.94 0.82
CA LYS A 269 -0.33 -16.06 2.24
C LYS A 269 -1.82 -16.38 2.38
N LYS A 270 -2.13 -17.63 2.74
CA LYS A 270 -3.52 -18.11 2.84
C LYS A 270 -3.71 -19.00 4.07
N ARG A 271 -4.74 -18.69 4.88
CA ARG A 271 -5.23 -19.63 5.90
C ARG A 271 -5.98 -20.75 5.21
N ARG A 272 -5.60 -21.99 5.52
CA ARG A 272 -6.25 -23.20 5.01
C ARG A 272 -6.96 -23.90 6.16
N TYR A 273 -8.22 -24.26 5.94
CA TYR A 273 -8.92 -25.18 6.83
C TYR A 273 -8.62 -26.63 6.43
N PRO A 274 -8.59 -27.58 7.38
CA PRO A 274 -8.42 -28.99 7.08
C PRO A 274 -9.31 -29.45 5.91
N HIS A 275 -8.80 -30.33 5.06
CA HIS A 275 -9.51 -30.92 3.91
C HIS A 275 -9.95 -29.97 2.78
N THR A 276 -9.63 -28.66 2.82
CA THR A 276 -9.95 -27.75 1.72
C THR A 276 -8.79 -27.69 0.71
N PRO A 277 -8.88 -28.18 -0.54
CA PRO A 277 -7.75 -28.12 -1.48
C PRO A 277 -7.39 -26.67 -1.87
N LEU A 278 -6.13 -26.44 -2.22
CA LEU A 278 -5.72 -25.20 -2.88
C LEU A 278 -6.36 -25.14 -4.26
N ARG A 279 -7.24 -24.17 -4.50
CA ARG A 279 -7.70 -23.84 -5.86
C ARG A 279 -6.51 -23.29 -6.63
N GLN A 280 -6.02 -24.06 -7.61
CA GLN A 280 -5.01 -23.55 -8.54
C GLN A 280 -5.61 -22.40 -9.37
N PRO A 281 -4.80 -21.38 -9.73
CA PRO A 281 -5.22 -20.39 -10.69
C PRO A 281 -5.58 -21.09 -12.00
N THR A 282 -6.82 -20.94 -12.47
CA THR A 282 -7.20 -21.42 -13.80
C THR A 282 -6.45 -20.59 -14.83
N SER A 283 -5.63 -21.22 -15.67
CA SER A 283 -5.02 -20.58 -16.83
C SER A 283 -6.13 -20.09 -17.77
N ARG A 284 -6.27 -18.77 -17.90
CA ARG A 284 -7.01 -18.10 -18.97
C ARG A 284 -6.22 -16.91 -19.45
#